data_AF-A0A8J6MNN8-F1
#
_entry.id   AF-A0A8J6MNN8-F1
#
_cell.length_a   1.000
_cell.length_b   1.000
_cell.length_c   1.000
_cell.angle_alpha   90.00
_cell.angle_beta   90.00
_cell.angle_gamma   90.00
#
_symmetry.space_group_name_H-M   'P 1'
#
loop_
_entity.id
_entity.type
_entity.pdbx_description
1 polymer ?
#
loop_
_entity_poly.entity_id
_entity_poly.type
_entity_poly.pdbx_seq_one_letter_code
_entity_poly.pdbx_strand_id
1 'polypeptide(L)'
;MFKSLFVLPLTVLLLSTFACNDDHTKKDLRAQVELKDHQKNFLQTELSSTEARDEAARLALENESAAKDAALKGLNQSLFEKNQSIATLSQLVTTDDQNLAVSKAQLTEDKMLAANEKAEFEKQLAHKNASLVAAQASAEESKANEAKLLDAINDLSSDINKKNDQIQSLNQQLKNSGSETTLSATLKAQLMAAQKDLAVLQDAKVKVDADLLASRAVIGGTMDLLWGMFYTEDSKLMINKVTCNQLLYVKENGESVSAIACEDGKIQWEKRSPQSFATVSEASGFSDYGFRLESSVTESSCKATANNMYNAGTSVNFDRVSKTVATDFALYLSTELNKDSVRLTNTSAVFKAAECDIFLADAARGEWKGTKQEGLFNMIVEVCKVAAGAMDEQLTKNSGCFKSNNTFSK
;
A
#
# COMPACT_ATOMS: atom_id res chain seq x y z
N MET A 1 -81.33 13.54 69.11
CA MET A 1 -82.26 12.86 70.05
C MET A 1 -81.47 12.28 71.22
N PHE A 2 -81.33 13.02 72.31
CA PHE A 2 -81.33 12.55 73.69
C PHE A 2 -81.57 13.79 74.57
N LYS A 3 -82.62 13.70 75.41
CA LYS A 3 -82.91 14.39 76.69
C LYS A 3 -82.73 15.92 76.80
N SER A 4 -83.79 16.72 77.00
CA SER A 4 -84.67 16.84 78.20
C SER A 4 -84.16 17.76 79.32
N LEU A 5 -84.98 18.79 79.58
CA LEU A 5 -85.59 19.17 80.87
C LEU A 5 -84.95 20.23 81.80
N PHE A 6 -85.88 20.92 82.48
CA PHE A 6 -85.83 21.80 83.67
C PHE A 6 -85.38 23.27 83.47
N VAL A 7 -85.98 24.32 84.06
CA VAL A 7 -87.25 24.57 84.78
C VAL A 7 -87.33 26.08 85.14
N LEU A 8 -88.56 26.58 85.32
CA LEU A 8 -89.03 27.83 85.98
C LEU A 8 -88.31 28.17 87.33
N PRO A 9 -88.38 29.40 87.94
CA PRO A 9 -89.66 29.85 88.54
C PRO A 9 -89.89 31.37 88.87
N LEU A 10 -91.17 31.66 89.15
CA LEU A 10 -91.79 32.47 90.24
C LEU A 10 -91.56 34.00 90.45
N THR A 11 -92.69 34.72 90.29
CA THR A 11 -93.44 35.62 91.22
C THR A 11 -92.81 36.84 91.91
N VAL A 12 -93.57 37.97 91.91
CA VAL A 12 -94.29 38.64 93.04
C VAL A 12 -94.65 40.09 92.59
N LEU A 13 -95.93 40.48 92.35
CA LEU A 13 -96.90 41.21 93.23
C LEU A 13 -96.27 42.42 93.99
N LEU A 14 -96.67 43.70 93.92
CA LEU A 14 -97.96 44.31 94.31
C LEU A 14 -97.89 45.87 94.29
N LEU A 15 -99.07 46.51 94.21
CA LEU A 15 -99.52 47.78 94.85
C LEU A 15 -99.14 49.18 94.28
N SER A 16 -100.08 49.70 93.48
CA SER A 16 -100.94 50.88 93.69
C SER A 16 -100.43 52.27 94.13
N THR A 17 -100.98 53.27 93.41
CA THR A 17 -101.38 54.66 93.73
C THR A 17 -100.31 55.76 93.88
N PHE A 18 -100.24 56.67 92.90
CA PHE A 18 -100.77 58.05 92.94
C PHE A 18 -100.80 58.60 91.50
N ALA A 19 -101.86 59.30 91.13
CA ALA A 19 -102.14 59.73 89.76
C ALA A 19 -101.80 61.21 89.52
N CYS A 20 -101.50 61.50 88.25
CA CYS A 20 -101.42 62.79 87.55
C CYS A 20 -100.08 63.55 87.53
N ASN A 21 -99.63 63.77 86.27
CA ASN A 21 -98.73 64.80 85.74
C ASN A 21 -97.21 64.46 85.61
N ASP A 22 -96.76 64.18 84.36
CA ASP A 22 -95.58 64.84 83.75
C ASP A 22 -95.32 64.35 82.31
N ASP A 23 -95.44 65.24 81.33
CA ASP A 23 -95.19 65.00 79.88
C ASP A 23 -93.67 64.86 79.57
N HIS A 24 -92.81 65.16 80.54
CA HIS A 24 -91.36 65.14 80.39
C HIS A 24 -90.73 63.73 80.46
N THR A 25 -91.30 62.79 81.22
CA THR A 25 -90.75 61.42 81.39
C THR A 25 -90.99 60.51 80.18
N LYS A 26 -92.06 60.74 79.41
CA LYS A 26 -92.37 59.96 78.20
C LYS A 26 -91.46 60.33 77.03
N LYS A 27 -91.00 61.58 76.96
CA LYS A 27 -90.07 62.08 75.95
C LYS A 27 -88.65 61.56 76.20
N ASP A 28 -88.24 61.47 77.47
CA ASP A 28 -86.94 60.94 77.87
C ASP A 28 -86.81 59.43 77.60
N LEU A 29 -87.87 58.65 77.84
CA LEU A 29 -87.89 57.22 77.48
C LEU A 29 -87.80 56.99 75.96
N ARG A 30 -88.43 57.83 75.14
CA ARG A 30 -88.33 57.72 73.67
C ARG A 30 -86.93 58.04 73.16
N ALA A 31 -86.29 59.08 73.70
CA ALA A 31 -84.91 59.41 73.36
C ALA A 31 -83.92 58.29 73.74
N GLN A 32 -84.15 57.61 74.88
CA GLN A 32 -83.33 56.45 75.28
C GLN A 32 -83.55 55.23 74.38
N VAL A 33 -84.78 54.99 73.89
CA VAL A 33 -85.08 53.91 72.93
C VAL A 33 -84.42 54.21 71.59
N GLU A 34 -84.55 55.43 71.07
CA GLU A 34 -83.90 55.85 69.81
C GLU A 34 -82.37 55.76 69.89
N LEU A 35 -81.77 56.15 71.03
CA LEU A 35 -80.34 55.99 71.27
C LEU A 35 -79.93 54.51 71.28
N LYS A 36 -80.71 53.64 71.93
CA LYS A 36 -80.44 52.20 71.95
C LYS A 36 -80.60 51.55 70.58
N ASP A 37 -81.60 51.96 69.80
CA ASP A 37 -81.78 51.49 68.43
C ASP A 37 -80.64 51.96 67.52
N HIS A 38 -80.17 53.20 67.69
CA HIS A 38 -79.01 53.72 66.97
C HIS A 38 -77.71 52.98 67.36
N GLN A 39 -77.51 52.67 68.64
CA GLN A 39 -76.39 51.85 69.12
C GLN A 39 -76.47 50.42 68.58
N LYS A 40 -77.65 49.81 68.61
CA LYS A 40 -77.87 48.47 68.07
C LYS A 40 -77.58 48.42 66.57
N ASN A 41 -78.07 49.38 65.80
CA ASN A 41 -77.83 49.46 64.36
C ASN A 41 -76.36 49.70 64.04
N PHE A 42 -75.67 50.53 64.83
CA PHE A 42 -74.23 50.74 64.70
C PHE A 42 -73.44 49.45 64.96
N LEU A 43 -73.70 48.77 66.09
CA LEU A 43 -73.05 47.50 66.43
C LEU A 43 -73.36 46.39 65.42
N GLN A 44 -74.58 46.33 64.89
CA GLN A 44 -74.97 45.39 63.84
C GLN A 44 -74.20 45.64 62.53
N THR A 45 -73.91 46.91 62.22
CA THR A 45 -73.15 47.32 61.05
C THR A 45 -71.65 47.02 61.24
N GLU A 46 -71.10 47.29 62.41
CA GLU A 46 -69.70 46.94 62.72
C GLU A 46 -69.49 45.42 62.76
N LEU A 47 -70.43 44.66 63.33
CA LEU A 47 -70.36 43.20 63.37
C LEU A 47 -70.39 42.62 61.96
N SER A 48 -71.33 43.04 61.10
CA SER A 48 -71.39 42.58 59.72
C SER A 48 -70.16 43.00 58.90
N SER A 49 -69.61 44.18 59.14
CA SER A 49 -68.34 44.61 58.53
C SER A 49 -67.15 43.78 59.02
N THR A 50 -67.14 43.32 60.27
CA THR A 50 -66.04 42.52 60.83
C THR A 50 -66.12 41.08 60.33
N GLU A 51 -67.32 40.48 60.32
CA GLU A 51 -67.56 39.16 59.72
C GLU A 51 -67.16 39.12 58.23
N ALA A 52 -67.46 40.18 57.47
CA ALA A 52 -67.04 40.28 56.08
C ALA A 52 -65.52 40.39 55.90
N ARG A 53 -64.82 41.06 56.83
CA ARG A 53 -63.35 41.15 56.81
C ARG A 53 -62.69 39.83 57.22
N ASP A 54 -63.24 39.15 58.22
CA ASP A 54 -62.75 37.85 58.68
C ASP A 54 -62.94 36.79 57.59
N GLU A 55 -64.08 36.79 56.90
CA GLU A 55 -64.30 35.88 55.77
C GLU A 55 -63.40 36.20 54.58
N ALA A 56 -63.18 37.49 54.27
CA ALA A 56 -62.23 37.90 53.24
C ALA A 56 -60.79 37.49 53.59
N ALA A 57 -60.39 37.63 54.86
CA ALA A 57 -59.08 37.20 55.35
C ALA A 57 -58.93 35.67 55.30
N ARG A 58 -59.98 34.92 55.66
CA ARG A 58 -60.01 33.46 55.56
C ARG A 58 -59.83 33.00 54.11
N LEU A 59 -60.59 33.56 53.18
CA LEU A 59 -60.47 33.26 51.75
C LEU A 59 -59.10 33.63 51.19
N ALA A 60 -58.49 34.74 51.64
CA ALA A 60 -57.14 35.12 51.24
C ALA A 60 -56.09 34.10 51.72
N LEU A 61 -56.19 33.63 52.96
CA LEU A 61 -55.31 32.60 53.51
C LEU A 61 -55.51 31.24 52.82
N GLU A 62 -56.75 30.86 52.52
CA GLU A 62 -57.05 29.64 51.76
C GLU A 62 -56.46 29.67 50.36
N ASN A 63 -56.59 30.81 49.66
CA ASN A 63 -55.99 31.01 48.35
C ASN A 63 -54.45 30.99 48.40
N GLU A 64 -53.84 31.63 49.41
CA GLU A 64 -52.39 31.60 49.59
C GLU A 64 -51.87 30.19 49.90
N SER A 65 -52.58 29.44 50.75
CA SER A 65 -52.24 28.04 51.06
C SER A 65 -52.33 27.17 49.81
N ALA A 66 -53.41 27.30 49.03
CA ALA A 66 -53.59 26.56 47.79
C ALA A 66 -52.49 26.89 46.76
N ALA A 67 -52.09 28.16 46.67
CA ALA A 67 -50.99 28.58 45.80
C ALA A 67 -49.64 27.98 46.25
N LYS A 68 -49.36 27.95 47.56
CA LYS A 68 -48.15 27.32 48.12
C LYS A 68 -48.13 25.80 47.91
N ASP A 69 -49.27 25.13 48.11
CA ASP A 69 -49.40 23.69 47.89
C ASP A 69 -49.18 23.32 46.41
N ALA A 70 -49.74 24.11 45.49
CA ALA A 70 -49.51 23.95 44.06
C ALA A 70 -48.02 24.15 43.70
N ALA A 71 -47.37 25.17 44.26
CA ALA A 71 -45.94 25.42 44.05
C ALA A 71 -45.07 24.29 44.60
N LEU A 72 -45.38 23.77 45.79
CA LEU A 72 -44.66 22.67 46.43
C LEU A 72 -44.82 21.37 45.63
N LYS A 73 -46.01 21.10 45.11
CA LYS A 73 -46.25 19.97 44.18
C LYS A 73 -45.42 20.11 42.90
N GLY A 74 -45.36 21.32 42.31
CA GLY A 74 -44.53 21.60 41.14
C GLY A 74 -43.03 21.40 41.40
N LEU A 75 -42.53 21.86 42.54
CA LEU A 75 -41.13 21.65 42.96
C LEU A 75 -40.82 20.17 43.18
N ASN A 76 -41.71 19.42 43.84
CA ASN A 76 -41.54 17.98 44.05
C ASN A 76 -41.51 17.20 42.73
N GLN A 77 -42.36 17.57 41.77
CA GLN A 77 -42.32 16.97 40.44
C GLN A 77 -41.00 17.27 39.73
N SER A 78 -40.54 18.52 39.75
CA SER A 78 -39.26 18.89 39.14
C SER A 78 -38.07 18.19 39.80
N LEU A 79 -38.10 18.02 41.13
CA LEU A 79 -37.08 17.28 41.87
C LEU A 79 -37.06 15.80 41.47
N PHE A 80 -38.23 15.19 41.31
CA PHE A 80 -38.36 13.81 40.85
C PHE A 80 -37.78 13.63 39.43
N GLU A 81 -38.13 14.51 38.50
CA GLU A 81 -37.62 14.49 37.12
C GLU A 81 -36.09 14.69 37.06
N LYS A 82 -35.55 15.61 37.87
CA LYS A 82 -34.09 15.82 37.98
C LYS A 82 -33.38 14.61 38.59
N ASN A 83 -33.95 13.99 39.63
CA ASN A 83 -33.37 12.79 40.24
C ASN A 83 -33.35 11.61 39.28
N GLN A 84 -34.41 11.42 38.47
CA GLN A 84 -34.38 10.43 37.39
C GLN A 84 -33.29 10.74 36.37
N SER A 85 -33.16 11.99 35.96
CA SER A 85 -32.12 12.42 35.01
C SER A 85 -30.70 12.18 35.55
N ILE A 86 -30.47 12.45 36.85
CA ILE A 86 -29.19 12.18 37.52
C ILE A 86 -28.90 10.68 37.56
N ALA A 87 -29.91 9.85 37.85
CA ALA A 87 -29.74 8.39 37.84
C ALA A 87 -29.35 7.87 36.45
N THR A 88 -30.01 8.35 35.38
CA THR A 88 -29.66 7.99 34.00
C THR A 88 -28.25 8.44 33.63
N LEU A 89 -27.86 9.68 33.97
CA LEU A 89 -26.51 10.18 33.70
C LEU A 89 -25.45 9.38 34.46
N SER A 90 -25.73 9.00 35.70
CA SER A 90 -24.80 8.21 36.52
C SER A 90 -24.59 6.81 35.92
N GLN A 91 -25.66 6.22 35.38
CA GLN A 91 -25.58 4.95 34.67
C GLN A 91 -24.76 5.07 33.38
N LEU A 92 -24.98 6.13 32.59
CA LEU A 92 -24.21 6.39 31.37
C LEU A 92 -22.71 6.56 31.66
N VAL A 93 -22.35 7.37 32.67
CA VAL A 93 -20.94 7.55 33.07
C VAL A 93 -20.30 6.22 33.47
N THR A 94 -21.02 5.38 34.23
CA THR A 94 -20.52 4.05 34.62
C THR A 94 -20.27 3.15 33.40
N THR A 95 -21.18 3.17 32.43
CA THR A 95 -21.03 2.41 31.17
C THR A 95 -19.86 2.92 30.34
N ASP A 96 -19.70 4.24 30.22
CA ASP A 96 -18.59 4.83 29.47
C ASP A 96 -17.23 4.52 30.12
N ASP A 97 -17.13 4.55 31.45
CA ASP A 97 -15.92 4.18 32.19
C ASP A 97 -15.56 2.69 31.96
N GLN A 98 -16.56 1.81 31.95
CA GLN A 98 -16.37 0.38 31.64
C GLN A 98 -15.88 0.18 30.20
N ASN A 99 -16.51 0.86 29.24
CA ASN A 99 -16.11 0.81 27.83
C ASN A 99 -14.68 1.32 27.64
N LEU A 100 -14.32 2.42 28.31
CA LEU A 100 -12.97 2.99 28.25
C LEU A 100 -11.92 2.02 28.83
N ALA A 101 -12.23 1.32 29.92
CA ALA A 101 -11.35 0.32 30.49
C ALA A 101 -11.11 -0.85 29.53
N VAL A 102 -12.16 -1.33 28.86
CA VAL A 102 -12.06 -2.37 27.82
C VAL A 102 -11.22 -1.89 26.64
N SER A 103 -11.47 -0.68 26.12
CA SER A 103 -10.68 -0.13 25.01
C SER A 103 -9.20 0.05 25.37
N LYS A 104 -8.88 0.45 26.61
CA LYS A 104 -7.48 0.54 27.08
C LYS A 104 -6.80 -0.82 27.15
N ALA A 105 -7.51 -1.86 27.60
CA ALA A 105 -7.00 -3.21 27.62
C ALA A 105 -6.70 -3.72 26.19
N GLN A 106 -7.66 -3.55 25.27
CA GLN A 106 -7.48 -3.92 23.87
C GLN A 106 -6.29 -3.20 23.23
N LEU A 107 -6.17 -1.89 23.42
CA LEU A 107 -5.04 -1.12 22.89
C LEU A 107 -3.68 -1.61 23.44
N THR A 108 -3.65 -2.12 24.66
CA THR A 108 -2.43 -2.67 25.27
C THR A 108 -2.08 -4.02 24.64
N GLU A 109 -3.06 -4.87 24.41
CA GLU A 109 -2.90 -6.16 23.72
C GLU A 109 -2.43 -5.96 22.27
N ASP A 110 -3.08 -5.06 21.53
CA ASP A 110 -2.72 -4.73 20.14
C ASP A 110 -1.27 -4.22 20.03
N LYS A 111 -0.84 -3.36 20.97
CA LYS A 111 0.55 -2.87 21.04
C LYS A 111 1.55 -3.98 21.30
N MET A 112 1.21 -4.94 22.17
CA MET A 112 2.08 -6.07 22.47
C MET A 112 2.20 -7.02 21.27
N LEU A 113 1.09 -7.27 20.57
CA LEU A 113 1.07 -8.07 19.36
C LEU A 113 1.92 -7.42 18.26
N ALA A 114 1.75 -6.12 18.01
CA ALA A 114 2.54 -5.37 17.04
C ALA A 114 4.05 -5.37 17.40
N ALA A 115 4.41 -5.29 18.68
CA ALA A 115 5.80 -5.37 19.12
C ALA A 115 6.42 -6.76 18.86
N ASN A 116 5.66 -7.83 19.09
CA ASN A 116 6.10 -9.19 18.81
C ASN A 116 6.26 -9.45 17.31
N GLU A 117 5.30 -9.01 16.49
CA GLU A 117 5.38 -9.08 15.03
C GLU A 117 6.62 -8.33 14.51
N LYS A 118 6.85 -7.11 15.03
CA LYS A 118 8.05 -6.33 14.69
C LYS A 118 9.35 -7.08 15.01
N ALA A 119 9.47 -7.66 16.19
CA ALA A 119 10.67 -8.40 16.60
C ALA A 119 10.91 -9.64 15.71
N GLU A 120 9.84 -10.35 15.32
CA GLU A 120 9.93 -11.48 14.42
C GLU A 120 10.35 -11.04 13.00
N PHE A 121 9.82 -9.93 12.50
CA PHE A 121 10.26 -9.35 11.23
C PHE A 121 11.73 -8.91 11.27
N GLU A 122 12.19 -8.29 12.35
CA GLU A 122 13.60 -7.92 12.53
C GLU A 122 14.52 -9.16 12.52
N LYS A 123 14.11 -10.26 13.16
CA LYS A 123 14.85 -11.53 13.15
C LYS A 123 14.89 -12.16 11.76
N GLN A 124 13.77 -12.19 11.04
CA GLN A 124 13.71 -12.68 9.67
C GLN A 124 14.59 -11.86 8.74
N LEU A 125 14.60 -10.53 8.91
CA LEU A 125 15.47 -9.62 8.17
C LEU A 125 16.94 -9.92 8.43
N ALA A 126 17.34 -10.11 9.69
CA ALA A 126 18.72 -10.45 10.04
C ALA A 126 19.16 -11.79 9.43
N HIS A 127 18.31 -12.83 9.50
CA HIS A 127 18.60 -14.13 8.88
C HIS A 127 18.74 -14.01 7.36
N LYS A 128 17.80 -13.32 6.70
CA LYS A 128 17.83 -13.08 5.26
C LYS A 128 19.09 -12.30 4.84
N ASN A 129 19.50 -11.28 5.61
CA ASN A 129 20.74 -10.53 5.37
C ASN A 129 22.00 -11.40 5.49
N ALA A 130 22.05 -12.33 6.46
CA ALA A 130 23.18 -13.24 6.58
C ALA A 130 23.25 -14.22 5.40
N SER A 131 22.11 -14.78 4.97
CA SER A 131 22.03 -15.62 3.77
C SER A 131 22.44 -14.86 2.50
N LEU A 132 22.10 -13.58 2.43
CA LEU A 132 22.48 -12.67 1.36
C LEU A 132 24.00 -12.53 1.24
N VAL A 133 24.69 -12.16 2.32
CA VAL A 133 26.16 -12.00 2.32
C VAL A 133 26.85 -13.28 1.86
N ALA A 134 26.34 -14.45 2.28
CA ALA A 134 26.87 -15.74 1.84
C ALA A 134 26.66 -16.00 0.34
N ALA A 135 25.49 -15.67 -0.20
CA ALA A 135 25.21 -15.85 -1.63
C ALA A 135 25.99 -14.87 -2.52
N GLN A 136 26.22 -13.62 -2.07
CA GLN A 136 27.07 -12.66 -2.78
C GLN A 136 28.52 -13.14 -2.86
N ALA A 137 29.06 -13.64 -1.75
CA ALA A 137 30.40 -14.23 -1.73
C ALA A 137 30.51 -15.40 -2.72
N SER A 138 29.47 -16.26 -2.79
CA SER A 138 29.40 -17.39 -3.74
C SER A 138 29.31 -16.94 -5.21
N ALA A 139 28.58 -15.86 -5.51
CA ALA A 139 28.45 -15.33 -6.86
C ALA A 139 29.76 -14.69 -7.36
N GLU A 140 30.42 -13.90 -6.52
CA GLU A 140 31.74 -13.33 -6.85
C GLU A 140 32.80 -14.42 -7.01
N GLU A 141 32.75 -15.47 -6.18
CA GLU A 141 33.61 -16.64 -6.35
C GLU A 141 33.35 -17.36 -7.69
N SER A 142 32.08 -17.57 -8.04
CA SER A 142 31.69 -18.18 -9.33
C SER A 142 32.16 -17.34 -10.52
N LYS A 143 32.04 -16.01 -10.45
CA LYS A 143 32.51 -15.09 -11.49
C LYS A 143 34.04 -15.12 -11.63
N ALA A 144 34.76 -15.14 -10.51
CA ALA A 144 36.21 -15.29 -10.52
C ALA A 144 36.64 -16.65 -11.10
N ASN A 145 35.88 -17.71 -10.82
CA ASN A 145 36.11 -19.03 -11.40
C ASN A 145 35.81 -19.07 -12.90
N GLU A 146 34.73 -18.43 -13.37
CA GLU A 146 34.45 -18.30 -14.82
C GLU A 146 35.60 -17.61 -15.55
N ALA A 147 36.14 -16.50 -15.01
CA ALA A 147 37.30 -15.83 -15.60
C ALA A 147 38.52 -16.75 -15.72
N LYS A 148 38.85 -17.50 -14.67
CA LYS A 148 39.95 -18.47 -14.68
C LYS A 148 39.73 -19.60 -15.70
N LEU A 149 38.49 -20.09 -15.83
CA LEU A 149 38.15 -21.14 -16.80
C LEU A 149 38.26 -20.63 -18.24
N LEU A 150 37.85 -19.39 -18.51
CA LEU A 150 38.02 -18.74 -19.82
C LEU A 150 39.50 -18.58 -20.19
N ASP A 151 40.34 -18.15 -19.26
CA ASP A 151 41.79 -18.07 -19.49
C ASP A 151 42.38 -19.46 -19.78
N ALA A 152 41.98 -20.48 -19.00
CA ALA A 152 42.42 -21.86 -19.23
C ALA A 152 41.98 -22.40 -20.61
N ILE A 153 40.78 -22.05 -21.09
CA ILE A 153 40.31 -22.42 -22.43
C ILE A 153 41.17 -21.75 -23.51
N ASN A 154 41.54 -20.48 -23.33
CA ASN A 154 42.38 -19.76 -24.28
C ASN A 154 43.79 -20.36 -24.35
N ASP A 155 44.38 -20.69 -23.20
CA ASP A 155 45.69 -21.36 -23.12
C ASP A 155 45.66 -22.75 -23.76
N LEU A 156 44.66 -23.58 -23.42
CA LEU A 156 44.48 -24.91 -24.02
C LEU A 156 44.28 -24.81 -25.53
N SER A 157 43.50 -23.83 -26.01
CA SER A 157 43.28 -23.62 -27.45
C SER A 157 44.58 -23.23 -28.17
N SER A 158 45.41 -22.39 -27.55
CA SER A 158 46.74 -22.03 -28.04
C SER A 158 47.66 -23.24 -28.15
N ASP A 159 47.70 -24.08 -27.11
CA ASP A 159 48.54 -25.28 -27.09
C ASP A 159 48.07 -26.37 -28.05
N ILE A 160 46.75 -26.55 -28.20
CA ILE A 160 46.15 -27.40 -29.23
C ILE A 160 46.61 -26.96 -30.63
N ASN A 161 46.60 -25.66 -30.91
CA ASN A 161 47.05 -25.13 -32.20
C ASN A 161 48.54 -25.40 -32.43
N LYS A 162 49.40 -25.12 -31.44
CA LYS A 162 50.85 -25.43 -31.53
C LYS A 162 51.11 -26.91 -31.76
N LYS A 163 50.38 -27.80 -31.08
CA LYS A 163 50.51 -29.26 -31.25
C LYS A 163 50.03 -29.72 -32.62
N ASN A 164 48.94 -29.14 -33.14
CA ASN A 164 48.50 -29.38 -34.51
C ASN A 164 49.56 -28.96 -35.53
N ASP A 165 50.17 -27.79 -35.38
CA ASP A 165 51.24 -27.31 -36.26
C ASP A 165 52.46 -28.24 -36.21
N GLN A 166 52.83 -28.72 -35.01
CA GLN A 166 53.89 -29.71 -34.84
C GLN A 166 53.57 -31.03 -35.55
N ILE A 167 52.34 -31.54 -35.43
CA ILE A 167 51.87 -32.75 -36.12
C ILE A 167 51.94 -32.56 -37.65
N GLN A 168 51.52 -31.41 -38.17
CA GLN A 168 51.61 -31.10 -39.59
C GLN A 168 53.08 -31.09 -40.08
N SER A 169 53.97 -30.46 -39.31
CA SER A 169 55.41 -30.42 -39.61
C SER A 169 56.04 -31.82 -39.60
N LEU A 170 55.78 -32.64 -38.57
CA LEU A 170 56.26 -34.02 -38.48
C LEU A 170 55.75 -34.89 -39.62
N ASN A 171 54.47 -34.74 -40.00
CA ASN A 171 53.90 -35.43 -41.17
C ASN A 171 54.60 -35.04 -42.47
N GLN A 172 54.92 -33.75 -42.65
CA GLN A 172 55.63 -33.27 -43.83
C GLN A 172 57.08 -33.81 -43.88
N GLN A 173 57.78 -33.81 -42.74
CA GLN A 173 59.12 -34.39 -42.64
C GLN A 173 59.11 -35.89 -42.95
N LEU A 174 58.11 -36.64 -42.45
CA LEU A 174 57.94 -38.06 -42.73
C LEU A 174 57.68 -38.34 -44.22
N LYS A 175 56.90 -37.48 -44.90
CA LYS A 175 56.70 -37.57 -46.36
C LYS A 175 58.00 -37.31 -47.12
N ASN A 176 58.81 -36.39 -46.64
CA ASN A 176 60.06 -35.98 -47.29
C ASN A 176 61.24 -36.91 -47.01
N SER A 177 61.20 -37.73 -45.94
CA SER A 177 62.38 -38.50 -45.48
C SER A 177 62.76 -39.70 -46.35
N GLY A 178 61.92 -40.14 -47.28
CA GLY A 178 62.19 -41.35 -48.07
C GLY A 178 62.36 -42.61 -47.20
N SER A 179 62.69 -43.75 -47.82
CA SER A 179 62.70 -45.08 -47.17
C SER A 179 63.89 -45.35 -46.23
N GLU A 180 64.48 -44.33 -45.60
CA GLU A 180 65.48 -44.54 -44.54
C GLU A 180 64.77 -45.01 -43.27
N THR A 181 64.94 -46.30 -42.98
CA THR A 181 64.16 -47.05 -41.98
C THR A 181 64.30 -46.51 -40.55
N THR A 182 65.47 -46.01 -40.17
CA THR A 182 65.75 -45.54 -38.80
C THR A 182 65.23 -44.12 -38.54
N LEU A 183 65.37 -43.21 -39.51
CA LEU A 183 64.84 -41.85 -39.44
C LEU A 183 63.30 -41.86 -39.48
N SER A 184 62.71 -42.69 -40.34
CA SER A 184 61.27 -42.91 -40.43
C SER A 184 60.66 -43.45 -39.13
N ALA A 185 61.35 -44.36 -38.44
CA ALA A 185 60.87 -44.90 -37.15
C ALA A 185 60.84 -43.85 -36.05
N THR A 186 61.87 -42.99 -35.97
CA THR A 186 61.96 -41.91 -34.97
C THR A 186 60.88 -40.85 -35.18
N LEU A 187 60.67 -40.41 -36.42
CA LEU A 187 59.61 -39.47 -36.80
C LEU A 187 58.21 -40.03 -36.51
N LYS A 188 57.97 -41.32 -36.79
CA LYS A 188 56.70 -41.99 -36.44
C LYS A 188 56.45 -42.02 -34.93
N ALA A 189 57.47 -42.29 -34.13
CA ALA A 189 57.34 -42.29 -32.67
C ALA A 189 57.02 -40.89 -32.13
N GLN A 190 57.68 -39.85 -32.64
CA GLN A 190 57.38 -38.45 -32.28
C GLN A 190 55.97 -38.02 -32.71
N LEU A 191 55.52 -38.44 -33.90
CA LEU A 191 54.17 -38.17 -34.38
C LEU A 191 53.11 -38.81 -33.46
N MET A 192 53.28 -40.09 -33.10
CA MET A 192 52.35 -40.76 -32.18
C MET A 192 52.34 -40.12 -30.79
N ALA A 193 53.50 -39.69 -30.28
CA ALA A 193 53.57 -38.96 -29.01
C ALA A 193 52.82 -37.63 -29.09
N ALA A 194 53.02 -36.83 -30.14
CA ALA A 194 52.32 -35.57 -30.34
C ALA A 194 50.80 -35.75 -30.51
N GLN A 195 50.36 -36.80 -31.21
CA GLN A 195 48.94 -37.14 -31.35
C GLN A 195 48.31 -37.54 -30.00
N LYS A 196 49.06 -38.26 -29.16
CA LYS A 196 48.62 -38.59 -27.80
C LYS A 196 48.48 -37.35 -26.93
N ASP A 197 49.45 -36.44 -26.98
CA ASP A 197 49.39 -35.16 -26.26
C ASP A 197 48.18 -34.33 -26.71
N LEU A 198 47.91 -34.27 -28.02
CA LEU A 198 46.76 -33.54 -28.55
C LEU A 198 45.43 -34.11 -28.02
N ALA A 199 45.29 -35.44 -27.95
CA ALA A 199 44.10 -36.07 -27.40
C ALA A 199 43.90 -35.72 -25.91
N VAL A 200 44.98 -35.66 -25.12
CA VAL A 200 44.93 -35.23 -23.72
C VAL A 200 44.50 -33.77 -23.58
N LEU A 201 45.02 -32.87 -24.42
CA LEU A 201 44.62 -31.46 -24.40
C LEU A 201 43.16 -31.26 -24.82
N GLN A 202 42.67 -32.04 -25.79
CA GLN A 202 41.26 -32.00 -26.21
C GLN A 202 40.33 -32.48 -25.09
N ASP A 203 40.67 -33.56 -24.40
CA ASP A 203 39.92 -34.06 -23.24
C ASP A 203 39.89 -33.05 -22.09
N ALA A 204 41.04 -32.42 -21.80
CA ALA A 204 41.13 -31.34 -20.82
C ALA A 204 40.24 -30.15 -21.19
N LYS A 205 40.21 -29.74 -22.47
CA LYS A 205 39.33 -28.66 -22.94
C LYS A 205 37.86 -29.00 -22.72
N VAL A 206 37.43 -30.21 -23.07
CA VAL A 206 36.04 -30.66 -22.87
C VAL A 206 35.63 -30.56 -21.40
N LYS A 207 36.53 -30.96 -20.49
CA LYS A 207 36.27 -30.86 -19.04
C LYS A 207 36.13 -29.42 -18.56
N VAL A 208 37.03 -28.53 -19.00
CA VAL A 208 36.97 -27.10 -18.64
C VAL A 208 35.71 -26.43 -19.22
N ASP A 209 35.32 -26.78 -20.45
CA ASP A 209 34.05 -26.31 -21.05
C ASP A 209 32.83 -26.77 -20.23
N ALA A 210 32.84 -28.00 -19.71
CA ALA A 210 31.77 -28.51 -18.85
C ALA A 210 31.70 -27.79 -17.49
N ASP A 211 32.85 -27.51 -16.87
CA ASP A 211 32.92 -26.75 -15.62
C ASP A 211 32.46 -25.29 -15.83
N LEU A 212 32.78 -24.69 -16.97
CA LEU A 212 32.29 -23.36 -17.36
C LEU A 212 30.76 -23.36 -17.52
N LEU A 213 30.21 -24.38 -18.17
CA LEU A 213 28.77 -24.53 -18.34
C LEU A 213 28.06 -24.68 -16.98
N ALA A 214 28.64 -25.46 -16.07
CA ALA A 214 28.11 -25.63 -14.71
C ALA A 214 28.15 -24.30 -13.92
N SER A 215 29.24 -23.54 -14.02
CA SER A 215 29.35 -22.20 -13.40
C SER A 215 28.28 -21.25 -13.95
N ARG A 216 28.07 -21.24 -15.27
CA ARG A 216 27.01 -20.45 -15.91
C ARG A 216 25.61 -20.89 -15.53
N ALA A 217 25.37 -22.18 -15.32
CA ALA A 217 24.07 -22.68 -14.87
C ALA A 217 23.71 -22.19 -13.45
N VAL A 218 24.70 -22.04 -12.57
CA VAL A 218 24.50 -21.45 -11.23
C VAL A 218 24.12 -19.97 -11.35
N ILE A 219 24.83 -19.21 -12.18
CA ILE A 219 24.49 -17.79 -12.45
C ILE A 219 23.09 -17.70 -13.08
N GLY A 220 22.80 -18.57 -14.05
CA GLY A 220 21.54 -18.61 -14.78
C GLY A 220 20.35 -18.87 -13.88
N GLY A 221 20.38 -19.96 -13.11
CA GLY A 221 19.28 -20.31 -12.20
C GLY A 221 18.99 -19.26 -11.12
N THR A 222 19.94 -18.37 -10.83
CA THR A 222 19.72 -17.26 -9.89
C THR A 222 19.08 -16.05 -10.58
N MET A 223 19.25 -15.90 -11.90
CA MET A 223 18.83 -14.75 -12.70
C MET A 223 17.62 -15.02 -13.61
N ASP A 224 17.20 -16.29 -13.78
CA ASP A 224 16.09 -16.75 -14.63
C ASP A 224 14.80 -15.91 -14.52
N LEU A 225 14.51 -15.36 -13.34
CA LEU A 225 13.31 -14.55 -13.09
C LEU A 225 13.37 -13.15 -13.71
N LEU A 226 14.57 -12.68 -14.05
CA LEU A 226 14.81 -11.36 -14.62
C LEU A 226 14.96 -11.38 -16.14
N TRP A 227 14.92 -12.57 -16.72
CA TRP A 227 15.04 -12.78 -18.14
C TRP A 227 13.65 -12.86 -18.75
N GLY A 228 13.35 -11.99 -19.71
CA GLY A 228 11.99 -11.88 -20.23
C GLY A 228 11.68 -10.58 -20.93
N MET A 229 10.43 -10.51 -21.38
CA MET A 229 9.83 -9.30 -21.91
C MET A 229 9.07 -8.59 -20.80
N PHE A 230 9.43 -7.33 -20.57
CA PHE A 230 8.80 -6.44 -19.61
C PHE A 230 8.15 -5.29 -20.36
N TYR A 231 6.90 -5.02 -20.02
CA TYR A 231 6.21 -3.77 -20.37
C TYR A 231 5.32 -3.37 -19.20
N THR A 232 4.90 -2.12 -19.17
CA THR A 232 3.93 -1.64 -18.18
C THR A 232 2.71 -1.14 -18.94
N GLU A 233 1.50 -1.54 -18.52
CA GLU A 233 0.26 -1.08 -19.15
C GLU A 233 0.10 0.44 -19.06
N ASP A 234 0.78 1.06 -18.09
CA ASP A 234 0.83 2.50 -17.87
C ASP A 234 1.84 3.22 -18.80
N SER A 235 2.70 2.51 -19.55
CA SER A 235 3.67 3.13 -20.50
C SER A 235 3.08 3.45 -21.87
N LYS A 236 1.75 3.58 -21.96
CA LYS A 236 1.10 3.99 -23.20
C LYS A 236 1.50 5.41 -23.58
N LEU A 237 2.32 5.51 -24.62
CA LEU A 237 2.75 6.74 -25.24
C LEU A 237 1.90 7.00 -26.47
N MET A 238 1.30 8.18 -26.58
CA MET A 238 0.56 8.59 -27.78
C MET A 238 1.47 9.40 -28.69
N ILE A 239 1.92 8.81 -29.79
CA ILE A 239 2.81 9.46 -30.77
C ILE A 239 2.05 9.60 -32.10
N ASN A 240 1.79 10.82 -32.56
CA ASN A 240 0.98 11.10 -33.76
C ASN A 240 -0.38 10.38 -33.81
N LYS A 241 -1.05 10.27 -32.65
CA LYS A 241 -2.33 9.54 -32.49
C LYS A 241 -2.24 8.02 -32.66
N VAL A 242 -1.03 7.46 -32.71
CA VAL A 242 -0.80 6.01 -32.64
C VAL A 242 -0.40 5.65 -31.22
N THR A 243 -0.96 4.57 -30.70
CA THR A 243 -0.59 4.03 -29.39
C THR A 243 0.77 3.33 -29.52
N CYS A 244 1.68 3.66 -28.62
CA CYS A 244 2.99 3.04 -28.50
C CYS A 244 3.23 2.59 -27.07
N ASN A 245 4.03 1.54 -26.88
CA ASN A 245 4.41 1.04 -25.57
C ASN A 245 5.92 1.00 -25.43
N GLN A 246 6.39 1.27 -24.22
CA GLN A 246 7.77 1.01 -23.86
C GLN A 246 7.92 -0.45 -23.41
N LEU A 247 8.83 -1.14 -24.08
CA LEU A 247 9.18 -2.54 -23.91
C LEU A 247 10.64 -2.66 -23.52
N LEU A 248 10.94 -3.65 -22.70
CA LEU A 248 12.29 -4.05 -22.34
C LEU A 248 12.39 -5.57 -22.44
N TYR A 249 13.29 -6.05 -23.27
CA TYR A 249 13.64 -7.47 -23.30
C TYR A 249 15.01 -7.67 -22.66
N VAL A 250 15.15 -8.67 -21.80
CA VAL A 250 16.43 -9.04 -21.15
C VAL A 250 16.73 -10.51 -21.47
N LYS A 251 17.90 -10.75 -22.08
CA LYS A 251 18.43 -12.08 -22.39
C LYS A 251 19.10 -12.71 -21.18
N GLU A 252 19.35 -14.02 -21.28
CA GLU A 252 20.04 -14.82 -20.26
C GLU A 252 21.44 -14.31 -19.92
N ASN A 253 22.15 -13.79 -20.93
CA ASN A 253 23.49 -13.20 -20.78
C ASN A 253 23.46 -11.75 -20.26
N GLY A 254 22.29 -11.22 -19.89
CA GLY A 254 22.10 -9.84 -19.42
C GLY A 254 22.08 -8.78 -20.52
N GLU A 255 22.30 -9.15 -21.78
CA GLU A 255 22.03 -8.23 -22.90
C GLU A 255 20.56 -7.85 -22.92
N SER A 256 20.26 -6.61 -23.26
CA SER A 256 18.89 -6.13 -23.28
C SER A 256 18.56 -5.33 -24.52
N VAL A 257 17.28 -5.32 -24.86
CA VAL A 257 16.70 -4.46 -25.91
C VAL A 257 15.65 -3.58 -25.25
N SER A 258 15.88 -2.28 -25.20
CA SER A 258 14.81 -1.33 -24.89
C SER A 258 14.18 -0.87 -26.19
N ALA A 259 12.86 -0.92 -26.29
CA ALA A 259 12.13 -0.48 -27.47
C ALA A 259 10.85 0.32 -27.16
N ILE A 260 10.58 1.36 -27.94
CA ILE A 260 9.28 2.00 -28.07
C ILE A 260 8.72 1.47 -29.38
N ALA A 261 7.72 0.61 -29.28
CA ALA A 261 7.03 0.06 -30.45
C ALA A 261 5.60 0.61 -30.50
N CYS A 262 5.09 0.83 -31.70
CA CYS A 262 3.77 1.40 -31.95
C CYS A 262 2.85 0.41 -32.68
N GLU A 263 1.54 0.59 -32.55
CA GLU A 263 0.53 -0.24 -33.24
C GLU A 263 0.63 -0.17 -34.77
N ASP A 264 1.20 0.91 -35.32
CA ASP A 264 1.46 1.06 -36.76
C ASP A 264 2.75 0.36 -37.22
N GLY A 265 3.41 -0.39 -36.33
CA GLY A 265 4.62 -1.16 -36.60
C GLY A 265 5.91 -0.36 -36.53
N LYS A 266 5.86 0.96 -36.28
CA LYS A 266 7.08 1.76 -36.09
C LYS A 266 7.74 1.42 -34.77
N ILE A 267 9.07 1.36 -34.78
CA ILE A 267 9.86 1.00 -33.61
C ILE A 267 11.13 1.83 -33.50
N GLN A 268 11.38 2.37 -32.32
CA GLN A 268 12.67 2.89 -31.90
C GLN A 268 13.23 1.94 -30.86
N TRP A 269 14.47 1.50 -31.02
CA TRP A 269 15.11 0.54 -30.11
C TRP A 269 16.60 0.83 -29.88
N GLU A 270 17.11 0.28 -28.78
CA GLU A 270 18.51 0.24 -28.39
C GLU A 270 18.87 -1.15 -27.86
N LYS A 271 19.90 -1.77 -28.43
CA LYS A 271 20.57 -2.93 -27.83
C LYS A 271 21.60 -2.43 -26.84
N ARG A 272 21.64 -3.08 -25.69
CA ARG A 272 22.55 -2.75 -24.62
C ARG A 272 23.24 -3.99 -24.10
N SER A 273 24.53 -3.86 -23.82
CA SER A 273 25.31 -4.89 -23.13
C SER A 273 25.44 -4.53 -21.65
N PRO A 274 25.32 -5.50 -20.75
CA PRO A 274 25.42 -5.26 -19.31
C PRO A 274 26.84 -4.80 -18.96
N GLN A 275 26.92 -3.76 -18.14
CA GLN A 275 28.18 -3.28 -17.55
C GLN A 275 28.27 -3.65 -16.08
N SER A 276 27.20 -3.40 -15.33
CA SER A 276 27.12 -3.72 -13.92
C SER A 276 25.68 -4.02 -13.52
N PHE A 277 25.53 -4.77 -12.43
CA PHE A 277 24.26 -4.93 -11.75
C PHE A 277 24.43 -4.29 -10.39
N ALA A 278 23.71 -3.20 -10.19
CA ALA A 278 23.58 -2.55 -8.91
C ALA A 278 22.16 -2.74 -8.42
N THR A 279 21.87 -2.14 -7.30
CA THR A 279 20.54 -2.14 -6.75
C THR A 279 20.08 -0.80 -6.31
N VAL A 280 18.80 -0.77 -6.02
CA VAL A 280 18.10 0.41 -5.59
C VAL A 280 17.37 0.05 -4.30
N SER A 281 17.83 0.67 -3.22
CA SER A 281 17.09 0.77 -1.96
C SER A 281 16.90 2.27 -1.74
N GLU A 282 15.70 2.79 -2.05
CA GLU A 282 15.37 4.16 -1.68
C GLU A 282 14.83 4.20 -0.26
N ALA A 283 15.53 4.93 0.62
CA ALA A 283 15.16 5.10 2.03
C ALA A 283 13.92 6.00 2.24
N SER A 284 13.26 6.47 1.17
CA SER A 284 12.24 7.51 1.22
C SER A 284 10.83 6.98 1.41
N GLY A 285 10.49 6.45 2.59
CA GLY A 285 9.11 6.30 3.11
C GLY A 285 8.10 5.43 2.35
N PHE A 286 8.36 5.16 1.08
CA PHE A 286 7.69 4.25 0.17
C PHE A 286 8.74 3.21 -0.22
N SER A 287 8.40 1.95 0.04
CA SER A 287 9.28 0.79 0.11
C SER A 287 9.70 0.30 -1.28
N ASP A 288 10.46 1.11 -2.01
CA ASP A 288 10.88 0.82 -3.37
C ASP A 288 12.24 0.11 -3.34
N TYR A 289 12.17 -1.22 -3.44
CA TYR A 289 13.33 -2.10 -3.54
C TYR A 289 13.36 -2.69 -4.94
N GLY A 290 14.52 -2.63 -5.59
CA GLY A 290 14.69 -3.08 -6.97
C GLY A 290 16.14 -3.35 -7.33
N PHE A 291 16.36 -3.81 -8.56
CA PHE A 291 17.69 -3.90 -9.15
C PHE A 291 17.85 -2.89 -10.26
N ARG A 292 19.09 -2.45 -10.44
CA ARG A 292 19.53 -1.51 -11.45
C ARG A 292 20.51 -2.20 -12.37
N LEU A 293 20.09 -2.46 -13.60
CA LEU A 293 21.00 -2.94 -14.64
C LEU A 293 21.65 -1.73 -15.29
N GLU A 294 22.95 -1.54 -15.05
CA GLU A 294 23.74 -0.61 -15.84
C GLU A 294 24.17 -1.29 -17.13
N SER A 295 23.93 -0.61 -18.25
CA SER A 295 24.21 -1.15 -19.57
C SER A 295 24.63 -0.05 -20.52
N SER A 296 25.54 -0.39 -21.43
CA SER A 296 25.99 0.50 -22.50
C SER A 296 25.30 0.15 -23.81
N VAL A 297 24.85 1.17 -24.54
CA VAL A 297 24.29 0.99 -25.88
C VAL A 297 25.36 0.45 -26.81
N THR A 298 25.09 -0.69 -27.42
CA THR A 298 25.95 -1.31 -28.44
C THR A 298 25.44 -1.08 -29.84
N GLU A 299 24.12 -1.01 -30.00
CA GLU A 299 23.47 -0.76 -31.29
C GLU A 299 22.17 0.03 -31.05
N SER A 300 21.81 0.90 -31.99
CA SER A 300 20.58 1.69 -31.88
C SER A 300 19.97 1.92 -33.25
N SER A 301 18.65 1.97 -33.29
CA SER A 301 17.87 2.51 -34.42
C SER A 301 18.13 4.01 -34.67
N CYS A 302 18.77 4.70 -33.72
CA CYS A 302 19.06 6.11 -33.78
C CYS A 302 20.54 6.44 -33.96
N LYS A 303 20.81 7.50 -34.72
CA LYS A 303 22.14 8.12 -34.76
C LYS A 303 22.43 8.82 -33.44
N ALA A 304 23.65 8.66 -32.91
CA ALA A 304 24.11 9.12 -31.59
C ALA A 304 23.93 10.63 -31.28
N THR A 305 23.61 11.47 -32.27
CA THR A 305 23.46 12.92 -32.13
C THR A 305 22.01 13.40 -32.16
N ALA A 306 21.03 12.51 -32.27
CA ALA A 306 19.62 12.88 -32.31
C ALA A 306 19.06 13.01 -30.89
N ASN A 307 18.35 14.10 -30.58
CA ASN A 307 17.43 14.17 -29.44
C ASN A 307 16.36 13.09 -29.63
N ASN A 308 16.65 11.89 -29.15
CA ASN A 308 15.78 10.73 -29.24
C ASN A 308 14.87 10.70 -28.00
N MET A 309 13.75 9.98 -28.10
CA MET A 309 12.90 9.76 -26.91
C MET A 309 13.58 8.90 -25.83
N TYR A 310 14.71 8.26 -26.17
CA TYR A 310 15.57 7.55 -25.25
C TYR A 310 16.60 8.49 -24.61
N ASN A 311 16.13 9.44 -23.80
CA ASN A 311 16.98 10.01 -22.76
C ASN A 311 17.12 9.03 -21.56
N ALA A 312 17.08 7.74 -21.87
CA ALA A 312 17.17 6.68 -20.89
C ALA A 312 18.62 6.58 -20.47
N GLY A 313 18.90 7.06 -19.25
CA GLY A 313 20.17 6.83 -18.58
C GLY A 313 20.61 5.37 -18.72
N THR A 314 21.90 5.13 -18.47
CA THR A 314 22.54 3.82 -18.55
C THR A 314 21.88 2.74 -17.68
N SER A 315 20.88 3.11 -16.87
CA SER A 315 20.37 2.28 -15.79
C SER A 315 18.85 2.04 -15.88
N VAL A 316 18.46 0.76 -15.84
CA VAL A 316 17.07 0.31 -15.79
C VAL A 316 16.73 -0.14 -14.37
N ASN A 317 15.72 0.46 -13.75
CA ASN A 317 15.22 0.03 -12.45
C ASN A 317 13.96 -0.79 -12.56
N PHE A 318 13.93 -1.92 -11.87
CA PHE A 318 12.77 -2.79 -11.75
C PHE A 318 12.12 -2.58 -10.38
N ASP A 319 10.88 -2.06 -10.36
CA ASP A 319 10.16 -1.73 -9.12
C ASP A 319 9.16 -2.84 -8.70
N ARG A 320 8.87 -2.89 -7.40
CA ARG A 320 8.46 -4.00 -6.55
C ARG A 320 6.97 -4.39 -6.59
N VAL A 321 6.19 -3.93 -7.56
CA VAL A 321 4.72 -4.07 -7.46
C VAL A 321 4.19 -5.44 -7.90
N SER A 322 5.01 -6.32 -8.53
CA SER A 322 4.57 -7.67 -8.90
C SER A 322 4.77 -8.69 -7.77
N LYS A 323 3.67 -9.26 -7.27
CA LYS A 323 3.64 -10.29 -6.23
C LYS A 323 4.08 -11.67 -6.76
N THR A 324 5.38 -11.93 -6.93
CA THR A 324 5.96 -13.31 -6.96
C THR A 324 7.49 -13.29 -7.11
N VAL A 325 8.18 -14.19 -6.38
CA VAL A 325 9.56 -14.73 -6.46
C VAL A 325 10.76 -13.78 -6.76
N ALA A 326 10.63 -12.78 -7.63
CA ALA A 326 11.60 -11.70 -7.82
C ALA A 326 11.84 -10.87 -6.54
N THR A 327 10.92 -10.93 -5.58
CA THR A 327 10.98 -10.27 -4.27
C THR A 327 12.16 -10.73 -3.41
N ASP A 328 12.55 -12.01 -3.48
CA ASP A 328 13.67 -12.55 -2.71
C ASP A 328 15.04 -12.23 -3.34
N PHE A 329 15.10 -12.11 -4.68
CA PHE A 329 16.33 -11.80 -5.42
C PHE A 329 16.64 -10.28 -5.45
N ALA A 330 15.63 -9.42 -5.45
CA ALA A 330 15.82 -7.96 -5.44
C ALA A 330 16.26 -7.40 -4.07
N LEU A 331 15.82 -8.02 -2.95
CA LEU A 331 16.36 -7.73 -1.61
C LEU A 331 17.86 -8.07 -1.54
N TYR A 332 18.27 -9.10 -2.29
CA TYR A 332 19.58 -9.74 -2.29
C TYR A 332 20.70 -8.93 -2.97
N LEU A 333 20.44 -7.78 -3.58
CA LEU A 333 21.54 -7.00 -4.17
C LEU A 333 21.62 -5.57 -3.59
N SER A 334 20.70 -5.17 -2.69
CA SER A 334 20.20 -3.79 -2.38
C SER A 334 21.10 -2.71 -1.71
N THR A 335 22.40 -2.92 -1.57
CA THR A 335 23.26 -2.01 -0.77
C THR A 335 24.29 -1.26 -1.61
N GLU A 336 23.99 0.02 -1.86
CA GLU A 336 24.86 1.17 -2.20
C GLU A 336 24.63 1.87 -3.57
N LEU A 337 24.54 3.20 -3.46
CA LEU A 337 24.75 4.25 -4.48
C LEU A 337 23.57 4.68 -5.36
N ASN A 338 23.71 5.90 -5.87
CA ASN A 338 22.63 6.88 -6.09
C ASN A 338 22.41 7.19 -7.59
N LYS A 339 21.21 7.68 -7.89
CA LYS A 339 20.69 8.53 -9.00
C LYS A 339 21.35 8.51 -10.39
N ASP A 340 20.66 7.85 -11.32
CA ASP A 340 20.12 8.39 -12.58
C ASP A 340 19.49 7.23 -13.36
N SER A 341 18.17 7.05 -13.24
CA SER A 341 17.53 5.79 -13.61
C SER A 341 16.17 5.95 -14.26
N VAL A 342 15.91 5.14 -15.29
CA VAL A 342 14.58 4.95 -15.86
C VAL A 342 13.82 4.00 -14.95
N ARG A 343 12.69 4.48 -14.42
CA ARG A 343 11.88 3.76 -13.44
C ARG A 343 10.75 3.01 -14.14
N LEU A 344 10.77 1.68 -14.05
CA LEU A 344 9.64 0.85 -14.47
C LEU A 344 8.79 0.54 -13.23
N THR A 345 7.81 1.39 -12.94
CA THR A 345 6.81 1.14 -11.91
C THR A 345 5.73 0.18 -12.42
N ASN A 346 5.26 -0.73 -11.57
CA ASN A 346 4.08 -1.56 -11.84
C ASN A 346 4.24 -2.57 -13.00
N THR A 347 5.47 -3.01 -13.29
CA THR A 347 5.69 -4.03 -14.33
C THR A 347 5.24 -5.39 -13.84
N SER A 348 4.20 -5.92 -14.46
CA SER A 348 3.94 -7.35 -14.43
C SER A 348 4.92 -7.99 -15.41
N ALA A 349 5.77 -8.92 -14.96
CA ALA A 349 6.46 -9.80 -15.90
C ALA A 349 5.39 -10.64 -16.60
N VAL A 350 5.09 -10.31 -17.86
CA VAL A 350 4.01 -11.01 -18.55
C VAL A 350 4.52 -12.30 -19.19
N PHE A 351 5.82 -12.38 -19.54
CA PHE A 351 6.37 -13.45 -20.39
C PHE A 351 7.85 -13.75 -20.10
N LYS A 352 8.24 -15.02 -19.94
CA LYS A 352 9.62 -15.44 -19.61
C LYS A 352 10.53 -15.42 -20.86
N ALA A 353 11.85 -15.25 -20.66
CA ALA A 353 12.86 -15.05 -21.72
C ALA A 353 12.86 -16.04 -22.89
N ALA A 354 12.47 -17.29 -22.63
CA ALA A 354 12.40 -18.36 -23.65
C ALA A 354 11.28 -18.14 -24.69
N GLU A 355 10.48 -17.09 -24.57
CA GLU A 355 9.27 -16.91 -25.37
C GLU A 355 9.47 -16.09 -26.64
N CYS A 356 10.60 -15.42 -26.89
CA CYS A 356 10.75 -14.69 -28.16
C CYS A 356 10.65 -15.63 -29.38
N ASP A 357 11.24 -16.83 -29.30
CA ASP A 357 11.10 -17.84 -30.36
C ASP A 357 9.65 -18.33 -30.49
N ILE A 358 8.93 -18.42 -29.37
CA ILE A 358 7.51 -18.79 -29.35
C ILE A 358 6.67 -17.67 -30.00
N PHE A 359 6.87 -16.41 -29.63
CA PHE A 359 6.17 -15.26 -30.22
C PHE A 359 6.43 -15.15 -31.71
N LEU A 360 7.67 -15.35 -32.15
CA LEU A 360 8.02 -15.37 -33.57
C LEU A 360 7.32 -16.53 -34.30
N ALA A 361 7.27 -17.71 -33.70
CA ALA A 361 6.59 -18.87 -34.26
C ALA A 361 5.06 -18.68 -34.33
N ASP A 362 4.44 -18.15 -33.28
CA ASP A 362 3.00 -17.85 -33.19
C ASP A 362 2.60 -16.77 -34.21
N ALA A 363 3.44 -15.73 -34.36
CA ALA A 363 3.26 -14.69 -35.37
C ALA A 363 3.30 -15.28 -36.79
N ALA A 364 4.25 -16.18 -37.06
CA ALA A 364 4.34 -16.87 -38.34
C ALA A 364 3.11 -17.75 -38.64
N ARG A 365 2.46 -18.30 -37.60
CA ARG A 365 1.21 -19.07 -37.71
C ARG A 365 -0.05 -18.19 -37.76
N GLY A 366 0.07 -16.90 -37.45
CA GLY A 366 -1.04 -15.95 -37.48
C GLY A 366 -2.07 -16.14 -36.36
N GLU A 367 -1.69 -16.79 -35.26
CA GLU A 367 -2.61 -17.23 -34.19
C GLU A 367 -3.30 -16.08 -33.45
N TRP A 368 -2.74 -14.87 -33.52
CA TRP A 368 -3.19 -13.70 -32.74
C TRP A 368 -3.99 -12.68 -33.56
N LYS A 369 -4.20 -12.95 -34.85
CA LYS A 369 -4.90 -12.06 -35.77
C LYS A 369 -6.38 -11.93 -35.39
N GLY A 370 -6.87 -10.69 -35.24
CA GLY A 370 -8.25 -10.39 -34.87
C GLY A 370 -8.54 -10.43 -33.36
N THR A 371 -7.52 -10.65 -32.52
CA THR A 371 -7.68 -10.57 -31.07
C THR A 371 -7.62 -9.11 -30.58
N LYS A 372 -8.22 -8.83 -29.42
CA LYS A 372 -8.11 -7.50 -28.78
C LYS A 372 -6.68 -7.11 -28.40
N GLN A 373 -5.75 -8.07 -28.40
CA GLN A 373 -4.35 -7.89 -28.03
C GLN A 373 -3.40 -7.90 -29.23
N GLU A 374 -3.92 -7.99 -30.47
CA GLU A 374 -3.11 -8.06 -31.70
C GLU A 374 -2.09 -6.92 -31.80
N GLY A 375 -2.47 -5.69 -31.41
CA GLY A 375 -1.56 -4.54 -31.41
C GLY A 375 -0.35 -4.72 -30.49
N LEU A 376 -0.57 -5.13 -29.24
CA LEU A 376 0.50 -5.41 -28.27
C LEU A 376 1.37 -6.58 -28.70
N PHE A 377 0.75 -7.64 -29.21
CA PHE A 377 1.47 -8.80 -29.71
C PHE A 377 2.41 -8.44 -30.87
N ASN A 378 1.92 -7.67 -31.85
CA ASN A 378 2.75 -7.21 -32.96
C ASN A 378 3.92 -6.34 -32.48
N MET A 379 3.70 -5.49 -31.48
CA MET A 379 4.77 -4.72 -30.85
C MET A 379 5.84 -5.63 -30.22
N ILE A 380 5.43 -6.65 -29.45
CA ILE A 380 6.35 -7.64 -28.83
C ILE A 380 7.16 -8.39 -29.89
N VAL A 381 6.52 -8.83 -30.97
CA VAL A 381 7.16 -9.54 -32.08
C VAL A 381 8.29 -8.72 -32.71
N GLU A 382 8.05 -7.42 -32.96
CA GLU A 382 9.09 -6.55 -33.52
C GLU A 382 10.29 -6.38 -32.57
N VAL A 383 10.07 -6.29 -31.25
CA VAL A 383 11.17 -6.28 -30.27
C VAL A 383 11.94 -7.61 -30.26
N CYS A 384 11.23 -8.74 -30.35
CA CYS A 384 11.87 -10.06 -30.43
C CYS A 384 12.72 -10.23 -31.69
N LYS A 385 12.28 -9.72 -32.85
CA LYS A 385 13.09 -9.72 -34.07
C LYS A 385 14.38 -8.93 -33.88
N VAL A 386 14.32 -7.75 -33.24
CA VAL A 386 15.51 -6.94 -32.91
C VAL A 386 16.44 -7.73 -31.99
N ALA A 387 15.91 -8.36 -30.94
CA ALA A 387 16.68 -9.14 -29.97
C ALA A 387 17.39 -10.34 -30.60
N ALA A 388 16.73 -11.04 -31.53
CA ALA A 388 17.27 -12.16 -32.29
C ALA A 388 18.24 -11.73 -33.41
N GLY A 389 18.37 -10.43 -33.69
CA GLY A 389 19.15 -9.94 -34.84
C GLY A 389 18.50 -10.26 -36.20
N ALA A 390 17.22 -10.65 -36.21
CA ALA A 390 16.46 -10.99 -37.40
C ALA A 390 15.87 -9.73 -38.06
N MET A 391 16.75 -8.80 -38.44
CA MET A 391 16.37 -7.52 -39.07
C MET A 391 15.96 -7.74 -40.53
N ASP A 392 14.68 -8.02 -40.75
CA ASP A 392 14.11 -8.12 -42.10
C ASP A 392 13.98 -6.73 -42.78
N GLU A 393 13.67 -6.72 -44.08
CA GLU A 393 13.53 -5.46 -44.84
C GLU A 393 12.41 -4.56 -44.28
N GLN A 394 11.35 -5.15 -43.72
CA GLN A 394 10.20 -4.44 -43.18
C GLN A 394 10.54 -3.80 -41.82
N LEU A 395 11.14 -4.53 -40.90
CA LEU A 395 11.64 -4.03 -39.63
C LEU A 395 12.71 -2.95 -39.87
N THR A 396 13.59 -3.13 -40.86
CA THR A 396 14.57 -2.11 -41.24
C THR A 396 13.90 -0.85 -41.79
N LYS A 397 12.75 -0.94 -42.47
CA LYS A 397 11.96 0.22 -42.92
C LYS A 397 11.21 0.89 -41.78
N ASN A 398 10.74 0.11 -40.83
CA ASN A 398 9.93 0.54 -39.71
C ASN A 398 10.75 0.95 -38.48
N SER A 399 12.08 0.76 -38.53
CA SER A 399 13.01 1.15 -37.47
C SER A 399 13.58 2.55 -37.72
N GLY A 400 13.60 3.37 -36.68
CA GLY A 400 14.07 4.75 -36.73
C GLY A 400 13.85 5.49 -35.41
N CYS A 401 14.01 6.81 -35.43
CA CYS A 401 13.88 7.68 -34.26
C CYS A 401 12.54 8.39 -34.22
N PHE A 402 11.91 8.39 -33.05
CA PHE A 402 10.93 9.40 -32.67
C PHE A 402 11.65 10.68 -32.24
N LYS A 403 11.24 11.79 -32.84
CA LYS A 403 11.73 13.14 -32.50
C LYS A 403 10.84 13.79 -31.44
N SER A 404 11.36 14.82 -30.78
CA SER A 404 10.64 15.62 -29.78
C SER A 404 9.32 16.24 -30.26
N ASN A 405 9.12 16.39 -31.57
CA ASN A 405 7.86 16.82 -32.18
C ASN A 405 6.94 15.65 -32.59
N ASN A 406 7.14 14.48 -31.98
CA ASN A 406 6.45 13.22 -32.26
C ASN A 406 6.60 12.69 -33.69
N THR A 407 7.45 13.28 -34.55
CA THR A 407 7.65 12.75 -35.92
C THR A 407 8.60 11.56 -35.93
N PHE A 408 8.31 10.56 -36.76
CA PHE A 408 9.18 9.40 -36.96
C PHE A 408 10.13 9.66 -38.12
N SER A 409 11.43 9.46 -37.92
CA SER A 409 12.46 9.63 -38.94
C SER A 409 13.40 8.44 -38.98
N LYS A 410 13.79 8.03 -40.19
CA LYS A 410 14.79 6.99 -40.40
C LYS A 410 16.22 7.52 -40.30
#